data_AF-A0A7V3X5A9-F1
#
_entry.id   AF-A0A7V3X5A9-F1
#
_cell.length_a   1.000
_cell.length_b   1.000
_cell.length_c   1.000
_cell.angle_alpha   90.00
_cell.angle_beta   90.00
_cell.angle_gamma   90.00
#
_symmetry.space_group_name_H-M   'P 1'
#
loop_
_entity.id
_entity.type
_entity.pdbx_description
1 polymer ?
#
loop_
_entity_poly.entity_id
_entity_poly.type
_entity_poly.pdbx_seq_one_letter_code
_entity_poly.pdbx_strand_id
1 'polypeptide(L)'
;MTSGLKNLWQNHKLLLLAFILAAAATLMFAVRLIMVTIYFSNPAHQNQPLEGWMTPRYLAYSYDLTADELEQVLGIDPTSVSRIHLKNLLKDQGITLQELQKRLDGIAARKAAE
;
A
#
# COMPACT_ATOMS: atom_id res chain seq x y z
N MET A 1 10.40 -23.24 42.80
CA MET A 1 9.40 -22.17 42.56
C MET A 1 8.53 -22.46 41.32
N THR A 2 8.03 -23.69 41.14
CA THR A 2 7.18 -24.09 39.99
C THR A 2 5.87 -24.76 40.42
N SER A 3 5.56 -24.72 41.72
CA SER A 3 4.43 -25.44 42.30
C SER A 3 3.06 -24.84 41.92
N GLY A 4 3.01 -23.54 41.62
CA GLY A 4 1.77 -22.86 41.20
C GLY A 4 1.25 -23.28 39.82
N LEU A 5 2.16 -23.44 38.86
CA LEU A 5 1.82 -23.88 37.49
C LEU A 5 1.29 -25.32 37.49
N LYS A 6 1.86 -26.18 38.34
CA LYS A 6 1.44 -27.57 38.50
C LYS A 6 0.07 -27.69 39.19
N ASN A 7 -0.24 -26.80 40.14
CA ASN A 7 -1.53 -26.78 40.84
C ASN A 7 -2.68 -26.25 39.96
N LEU A 8 -2.43 -25.21 39.15
CA LEU A 8 -3.38 -24.70 38.16
C LEU A 8 -3.67 -25.72 37.06
N TRP A 9 -2.65 -26.49 36.66
CA TRP A 9 -2.81 -27.56 35.68
C TRP A 9 -3.50 -28.81 36.24
N GLN A 10 -3.66 -28.97 37.55
CA GLN A 10 -4.42 -30.09 38.14
C GLN A 10 -5.89 -29.74 38.41
N ASN A 11 -6.20 -28.53 38.88
CA ASN A 11 -7.57 -28.14 39.25
C ASN A 11 -8.31 -27.27 38.21
N HIS A 12 -7.59 -26.53 37.36
CA HIS A 12 -8.19 -25.54 36.46
C HIS A 12 -7.66 -25.64 35.03
N LYS A 13 -7.45 -26.87 34.54
CA LYS A 13 -7.01 -27.17 33.16
C LYS A 13 -7.82 -26.40 32.12
N LEU A 14 -9.13 -26.30 32.33
CA LEU A 14 -10.06 -25.63 31.42
C LEU A 14 -9.81 -24.11 31.34
N LEU A 15 -9.56 -23.45 32.48
CA LEU A 15 -9.20 -22.03 32.51
C LEU A 15 -7.83 -21.79 31.89
N LEU A 16 -6.86 -22.67 32.14
CA LEU A 16 -5.52 -22.56 31.57
C LEU A 16 -5.56 -22.72 30.05
N LEU A 17 -6.35 -23.67 29.55
CA LEU A 17 -6.54 -23.91 28.12
C LEU A 17 -7.30 -22.76 27.45
N ALA A 18 -8.33 -22.22 28.10
CA ALA A 18 -9.04 -21.02 27.65
C ALA A 18 -8.11 -19.79 27.61
N PHE A 19 -7.24 -19.62 28.61
CA PHE A 19 -6.26 -18.54 28.64
C PHE A 19 -5.23 -18.66 27.51
N ILE A 20 -4.70 -19.85 27.28
CA ILE A 20 -3.78 -20.10 26.16
C ILE A 20 -4.46 -19.82 24.82
N LEU A 21 -5.71 -20.25 24.64
CA LEU A 21 -6.48 -19.95 23.43
C LEU A 21 -6.71 -18.45 23.24
N ALA A 22 -7.09 -17.73 24.29
CA ALA A 22 -7.27 -16.29 24.24
C ALA A 22 -5.96 -15.55 23.94
N ALA A 23 -4.85 -15.98 24.53
CA ALA A 23 -3.53 -15.44 24.24
C ALA A 23 -3.12 -15.69 22.78
N ALA A 24 -3.34 -16.91 22.27
CA ALA A 24 -3.07 -17.25 20.87
C ALA A 24 -3.91 -16.42 19.90
N ALA A 25 -5.21 -16.25 20.18
CA ALA A 25 -6.09 -15.40 19.38
C ALA A 25 -5.61 -13.95 19.39
N THR A 26 -5.27 -13.40 20.55
CA THR A 26 -4.73 -12.03 20.69
C THR A 26 -3.47 -11.86 19.85
N LEU A 27 -2.57 -12.84 19.88
CA LEU A 27 -1.32 -12.80 19.13
C LEU A 27 -1.56 -12.87 17.61
N MET A 28 -2.51 -13.70 17.15
CA MET A 28 -2.95 -13.73 15.75
C MET A 28 -3.48 -12.35 15.30
N PHE A 29 -4.34 -11.72 16.10
CA PHE A 29 -4.87 -10.38 15.80
C PHE A 29 -3.76 -9.32 15.80
N ALA A 30 -2.83 -9.38 16.75
CA ALA A 30 -1.70 -8.45 16.81
C ALA A 30 -0.80 -8.58 15.57
N VAL A 31 -0.45 -9.80 15.15
CA VAL A 31 0.33 -10.04 13.92
C VAL A 31 -0.43 -9.55 12.69
N ARG A 32 -1.73 -9.85 12.59
CA ARG A 32 -2.57 -9.38 11.48
C ARG A 32 -2.63 -7.85 11.44
N LEU A 33 -2.78 -7.21 12.59
CA LEU A 33 -2.78 -5.75 12.71
C LEU A 33 -1.43 -5.18 12.31
N ILE A 34 -0.33 -5.74 12.78
CA ILE A 34 1.03 -5.30 12.40
C ILE A 34 1.25 -5.47 10.90
N MET A 35 0.83 -6.58 10.30
CA MET A 35 0.93 -6.77 8.85
C MET A 35 0.11 -5.74 8.08
N VAL A 36 -1.12 -5.47 8.52
CA VAL A 36 -1.99 -4.44 7.92
C VAL A 36 -1.38 -3.04 8.11
N THR A 37 -0.88 -2.72 9.29
CA THR A 37 -0.25 -1.44 9.59
C THR A 37 1.04 -1.28 8.80
N ILE A 38 1.91 -2.29 8.69
CA ILE A 38 3.11 -2.25 7.84
C ILE A 38 2.71 -2.16 6.36
N TYR A 39 1.67 -2.87 5.94
CA TYR A 39 1.13 -2.80 4.58
C TYR A 39 0.67 -1.38 4.23
N PHE A 40 -0.07 -0.71 5.13
CA PHE A 40 -0.54 0.67 4.94
C PHE A 40 0.53 1.74 5.27
N SER A 41 1.51 1.41 6.10
CA SER A 41 2.60 2.31 6.52
C SER A 41 3.83 2.21 5.63
N ASN A 42 3.88 1.24 4.72
CA ASN A 42 4.84 1.26 3.63
C ASN A 42 4.34 2.31 2.61
N PRO A 43 5.01 3.47 2.48
CA PRO A 43 4.60 4.54 1.56
C PRO A 43 4.50 4.08 0.09
N ALA A 44 5.05 2.92 -0.25
CA ALA A 44 4.86 2.29 -1.56
C ALA A 44 3.42 1.79 -1.86
N HIS A 45 2.52 1.69 -0.86
CA HIS A 45 1.13 1.20 -1.03
C HIS A 45 0.05 2.29 -0.93
N GLN A 46 0.44 3.57 -0.73
CA GLN A 46 -0.48 4.67 -1.08
C GLN A 46 -0.69 4.76 -2.60
N ASN A 47 0.13 4.04 -3.37
CA ASN A 47 -0.02 3.80 -4.79
C ASN A 47 -1.14 2.76 -5.00
N GLN A 48 -2.39 3.21 -5.12
CA GLN A 48 -3.37 2.41 -5.86
C GLN A 48 -2.71 2.02 -7.20
N PRO A 49 -2.71 0.73 -7.59
CA PRO A 49 -2.13 0.32 -8.86
C PRO A 49 -2.74 1.21 -9.94
N LEU A 50 -1.88 1.80 -10.77
CA LEU A 50 -2.30 2.74 -11.80
C LEU A 50 -3.33 2.04 -12.70
N GLU A 51 -4.60 2.38 -12.53
CA GLU A 51 -5.65 1.71 -13.24
C GLU A 51 -5.82 2.33 -14.62
N GLY A 52 -5.99 1.48 -15.64
CA GLY A 52 -6.07 1.94 -17.03
C GLY A 52 -7.24 2.90 -17.32
N TRP A 53 -8.25 2.94 -16.45
CA TRP A 53 -9.39 3.86 -16.52
C TRP A 53 -9.10 5.25 -15.92
N MET A 54 -8.02 5.40 -15.14
CA MET A 54 -7.64 6.70 -14.57
C MET A 54 -7.35 7.70 -15.69
N THR A 55 -7.62 8.97 -15.44
CA THR A 55 -7.29 10.06 -16.38
C THR A 55 -6.02 10.76 -15.91
N PRO A 56 -5.22 11.36 -16.83
CA PRO A 56 -4.05 12.17 -16.48
C PRO A 56 -4.33 13.19 -15.38
N ARG A 57 -5.49 13.86 -15.46
CA ARG A 57 -5.92 14.86 -14.46
C ARG A 57 -6.20 14.23 -13.10
N TYR A 58 -6.85 13.07 -13.06
CA TYR A 58 -7.09 12.36 -11.81
C TYR A 58 -5.77 11.91 -11.16
N LEU A 59 -4.82 11.51 -11.99
CA LEU A 59 -3.48 11.08 -11.60
C LEU A 59 -2.67 12.21 -10.96
N ALA A 60 -2.72 13.42 -11.54
CA ALA A 60 -2.12 14.61 -10.91
C ALA A 60 -2.72 14.91 -9.53
N TYR A 61 -4.04 14.79 -9.39
CA TYR A 61 -4.71 15.01 -8.11
C TYR A 61 -4.40 13.94 -7.06
N SER A 62 -4.30 12.66 -7.46
CA SER A 62 -4.06 11.57 -6.51
C SER A 62 -2.61 11.50 -6.03
N TYR A 63 -1.67 11.95 -6.85
CA TYR A 63 -0.23 11.93 -6.57
C TYR A 63 0.37 13.31 -6.26
N ASP A 64 -0.48 14.34 -6.16
CA ASP A 64 -0.08 15.74 -5.94
C ASP A 64 1.07 16.17 -6.86
N LEU A 65 0.91 15.86 -8.16
CA LEU A 65 1.89 16.18 -9.20
C LEU A 65 1.58 17.55 -9.77
N THR A 66 2.63 18.36 -9.93
CA THR A 66 2.55 19.61 -10.69
C THR A 66 2.42 19.31 -12.19
N ALA A 67 1.98 20.30 -12.98
CA ALA A 67 1.82 20.13 -14.43
C ALA A 67 3.14 19.72 -15.13
N ASP A 68 4.27 20.26 -14.68
CA ASP A 68 5.61 19.94 -15.20
C ASP A 68 6.01 18.49 -14.90
N GLU A 69 5.77 18.03 -13.67
CA GLU A 69 6.03 16.65 -13.27
C GLU A 69 5.14 15.66 -14.03
N LEU A 70 3.87 16.02 -14.23
CA LEU A 70 2.94 15.20 -14.99
C LEU A 70 3.37 15.10 -16.47
N GLU A 71 3.85 16.20 -17.06
CA GLU A 71 4.42 16.21 -18.41
C GLU A 71 5.71 15.37 -18.50
N GLN A 72 6.62 15.44 -17.52
CA GLN A 72 7.81 14.59 -17.49
C GLN A 72 7.47 13.09 -17.43
N VAL A 73 6.42 12.73 -16.69
CA VAL A 73 5.98 11.34 -16.53
C VAL A 73 5.30 10.81 -17.80
N LEU A 74 4.35 11.59 -18.35
CA LEU A 74 3.55 11.22 -19.51
C LEU A 74 4.28 11.47 -20.84
N GLY A 75 5.30 12.33 -20.85
CA GLY A 75 6.01 12.78 -22.04
C GLY A 75 5.16 13.62 -23.00
N ILE A 76 4.05 14.19 -22.53
CA ILE A 76 3.10 14.96 -23.31
C ILE A 76 2.42 16.01 -22.44
N ASP A 77 1.96 17.10 -23.07
CA ASP A 77 1.22 18.16 -22.39
C ASP A 77 -0.09 17.58 -21.80
N PRO A 78 -0.25 17.57 -20.47
CA PRO A 78 -1.42 16.98 -19.80
C PRO A 78 -2.72 17.73 -20.09
N THR A 79 -2.65 18.99 -20.53
CA THR A 79 -3.78 19.81 -20.92
C THR A 79 -4.40 19.34 -22.24
N SER A 80 -3.57 18.76 -23.13
CA SER A 80 -4.01 18.25 -24.44
C SER A 80 -4.78 16.93 -24.36
N VAL A 81 -4.59 16.16 -23.28
CA VAL A 81 -5.07 14.77 -23.13
C VAL A 81 -5.93 14.54 -21.88
N SER A 82 -6.31 15.60 -21.17
CA SER A 82 -6.99 15.53 -19.86
C SER A 82 -8.26 14.65 -19.83
N ARG A 83 -8.90 14.36 -20.96
CA ARG A 83 -10.15 13.58 -21.06
C ARG A 83 -9.95 12.13 -21.54
N ILE A 84 -8.71 11.71 -21.82
CA ILE A 84 -8.41 10.38 -22.35
C ILE A 84 -8.02 9.46 -21.19
N HIS A 85 -8.47 8.21 -21.23
CA HIS A 85 -8.04 7.18 -20.28
C HIS A 85 -6.57 6.84 -20.47
N LEU A 86 -5.86 6.68 -19.36
CA LEU A 86 -4.42 6.42 -19.34
C LEU A 86 -4.06 5.18 -20.18
N LYS A 87 -4.89 4.13 -20.18
CA LYS A 87 -4.68 2.94 -21.02
C LYS A 87 -4.61 3.26 -22.52
N ASN A 88 -5.46 4.16 -23.00
CA ASN A 88 -5.50 4.51 -24.43
C ASN A 88 -4.29 5.36 -24.80
N LEU A 89 -3.89 6.24 -23.88
CA LEU A 89 -2.75 7.11 -24.02
C LEU A 89 -1.43 6.32 -24.03
N LEU A 90 -1.29 5.39 -23.10
CA LEU A 90 -0.15 4.49 -22.98
C LEU A 90 -0.06 3.49 -24.14
N LYS A 91 -1.20 3.06 -24.69
CA LYS A 91 -1.25 2.19 -25.88
C LYS A 91 -0.66 2.88 -27.10
N ASP A 92 -0.90 4.19 -27.25
CA ASP A 92 -0.34 5.00 -28.34
C ASP A 92 1.18 5.17 -28.21
N GLN A 93 1.66 5.29 -26.96
CA GLN A 93 3.09 5.43 -26.65
C GLN A 93 3.86 4.10 -26.54
N GLY A 94 3.18 2.95 -26.56
CA GLY A 94 3.79 1.64 -26.35
C GLY A 94 4.34 1.40 -24.93
N ILE A 95 3.88 2.18 -23.95
CA ILE A 95 4.33 2.12 -22.55
C ILE A 95 3.32 1.28 -21.74
N THR A 96 3.80 0.51 -20.77
CA THR A 96 2.92 -0.25 -19.85
C THR A 96 2.60 0.56 -18.60
N LEU A 97 1.48 0.26 -17.93
CA LEU A 97 1.12 0.88 -16.65
C LEU A 97 2.22 0.71 -15.59
N GLN A 98 2.95 -0.41 -15.63
CA GLN A 98 4.07 -0.71 -14.73
C GLN A 98 5.27 0.21 -14.97
N GLU A 99 5.60 0.48 -16.24
CA GLU A 99 6.68 1.40 -16.58
C GLU A 99 6.33 2.84 -16.17
N LEU A 100 5.06 3.24 -16.32
CA LEU A 100 4.58 4.54 -15.86
C LEU A 100 4.69 4.67 -14.34
N GLN A 101 4.33 3.62 -13.60
CA GLN A 101 4.46 3.58 -12.15
C GLN A 101 5.92 3.72 -11.70
N LYS A 102 6.86 3.07 -12.41
CA LYS A 102 8.30 3.18 -12.15
C LYS A 102 8.83 4.61 -12.33
N ARG A 103 8.29 5.37 -13.29
CA ARG A 103 8.63 6.80 -13.49
C ARG A 103 8.11 7.65 -12.32
N LEU A 104 6.90 7.37 -11.86
CA LEU A 104 6.28 8.02 -10.70
C LEU A 104 7.12 7.81 -9.43
N ASP A 105 7.54 6.58 -9.18
CA ASP A 105 8.39 6.23 -8.03
C ASP A 105 9.74 6.98 -8.07
N GLY A 106 10.29 7.18 -9.28
CA GLY A 106 11.50 7.97 -9.49
C GLY A 106 11.34 9.45 -9.11
N ILE A 107 10.17 10.05 -9.34
CA ILE A 107 9.88 11.43 -8.93
C ILE A 107 9.62 11.51 -7.42
N ALA A 108 8.86 10.57 -6.87
CA ALA A 108 8.60 10.52 -5.43
C ALA A 108 9.90 10.38 -4.61
N ALA A 109 10.85 9.58 -5.09
CA ALA A 109 12.16 9.44 -4.47
C ALA A 109 12.99 10.75 -4.51
N ARG A 110 12.83 11.58 -5.56
CA ARG A 110 13.47 12.91 -5.64
C ARG A 110 12.85 13.88 -4.65
N LYS A 111 11.51 13.95 -4.58
CA LYS A 111 10.78 14.78 -3.59
C LYS A 111 11.14 14.43 -2.15
N ALA A 112 11.38 13.15 -1.85
CA ALA A 112 11.75 12.70 -0.51
C ALA A 112 13.21 13.02 -0.13
N ALA A 113 14.06 13.36 -1.11
CA ALA A 113 15.47 13.68 -0.90
C ALA A 113 15.75 15.20 -0.80
N GLU A 114 14.72 16.02 -1.05
CA GLU A 114 14.75 17.50 -0.99
C GLU A 114 14.18 17.99 0.35
#